data_AF-A0A395LCE5-F1
#
_entry.id   AF-A0A395LCE5-F1
#
_cell.length_a   1.000
_cell.length_b   1.000
_cell.length_c   1.000
_cell.angle_alpha   90.00
_cell.angle_beta   90.00
_cell.angle_gamma   90.00
#
_symmetry.space_group_name_H-M   'P 1'
#
loop_
_entity.id
_entity.type
_entity.pdbx_description
1 polymer ?
#
loop_
_entity_poly.entity_id
_entity_poly.type
_entity_poly.pdbx_seq_one_letter_code
_entity_poly.pdbx_strand_id
1 'polypeptide(L)' 'MDLHALKFEKASDNWKLLSVDRVTAAEIQPDDARIFVARECDIDWVSAAVEASLNKEGGR' A
#
# COMPACT_ATOMS: atom_id res chain seq x y z
N MET A 1 6.68 2.69 -17.82
CA MET A 1 6.76 3.19 -16.43
C MET A 1 6.47 2.01 -15.52
N ASP A 2 7.37 1.71 -14.59
CA ASP A 2 7.15 0.63 -13.62
C ASP A 2 6.34 1.18 -12.44
N LEU A 3 5.29 0.48 -12.05
CA LEU A 3 4.41 0.84 -10.94
C LEU A 3 4.42 -0.28 -9.90
N HIS A 4 4.19 0.07 -8.64
CA HIS A 4 4.06 -0.90 -7.57
C HIS A 4 2.67 -0.77 -6.94
N ALA A 5 2.01 -1.89 -6.72
CA ALA A 5 0.78 -1.97 -5.95
C ALA A 5 1.12 -2.48 -4.55
N LEU A 6 0.83 -1.66 -3.54
CA LEU A 6 0.91 -2.03 -2.14
C LEU A 6 -0.43 -2.57 -1.70
N LYS A 7 -0.42 -3.79 -1.16
CA LYS A 7 -1.60 -4.40 -0.58
C LYS A 7 -1.44 -4.46 0.93
N PHE A 8 -2.41 -3.92 1.65
CA PHE A 8 -2.46 -3.98 3.11
C PHE A 8 -3.60 -4.88 3.55
N GLU A 9 -3.40 -5.59 4.65
CA GLU A 9 -4.44 -6.37 5.30
C GLU A 9 -4.60 -5.95 6.76
N LYS A 10 -5.82 -6.05 7.29
CA LYS A 10 -6.09 -5.81 8.70
C LYS A 10 -5.86 -7.11 9.48
N ALA A 11 -4.77 -7.17 10.24
CA ALA A 11 -4.45 -8.24 11.15
C ALA A 11 -4.87 -7.86 12.58
N SER A 12 -6.00 -8.41 13.03
CA SER A 12 -6.64 -8.06 14.31
C SER A 12 -6.97 -6.56 14.37
N ASP A 13 -6.21 -5.78 15.14
CA ASP A 13 -6.40 -4.34 15.34
C ASP A 13 -5.40 -3.48 14.56
N ASN A 14 -4.45 -4.09 13.85
CA ASN A 14 -3.44 -3.36 13.09
C ASN A 14 -3.45 -3.75 11.61
N TRP A 15 -3.36 -2.77 10.74
CA TRP A 15 -3.01 -2.93 9.33
C TRP A 15 -1.54 -3.29 9.19
N LYS A 16 -1.26 -4.17 8.23
CA LYS A 16 0.10 -4.58 7.86
C LYS A 16 0.24 -4.68 6.35
N LEU A 17 1.43 -4.39 5.85
CA LEU A 17 1.76 -4.66 4.45
C LEU A 17 1.76 -6.17 4.18
N LEU A 18 0.92 -6.60 3.24
CA LEU A 18 0.80 -7.99 2.81
C LEU A 18 1.71 -8.30 1.61
N SER A 19 1.66 -7.45 0.58
CA SER A 19 2.47 -7.64 -0.62
C SER A 19 2.82 -6.32 -1.31
N VAL A 20 3.92 -6.36 -2.05
CA VAL A 20 4.33 -5.34 -3.01
C VAL A 20 4.42 -6.01 -4.37
N ASP A 21 3.49 -5.67 -5.24
CA ASP A 21 3.39 -6.27 -6.57
C ASP A 21 3.83 -5.27 -7.63
N ARG A 22 4.67 -5.68 -8.57
CA ARG A 22 4.95 -4.85 -9.76
C ARG A 22 3.78 -4.95 -10.71
N VAL A 23 3.27 -3.79 -11.13
CA VAL A 23 2.12 -3.68 -12.02
C VAL A 23 2.43 -2.71 -13.15
N THR A 24 1.69 -2.85 -14.24
CA THR A 24 1.69 -1.91 -15.36
C THR A 24 0.49 -0.97 -15.25
N ALA A 25 0.53 0.16 -15.98
CA ALA A 25 -0.57 1.12 -15.99
C ALA A 25 -1.89 0.52 -16.50
N ALA A 26 -1.84 -0.52 -17.33
CA ALA A 26 -3.02 -1.21 -17.85
C ALA A 26 -3.71 -2.11 -16.79
N GLU A 27 -2.99 -2.46 -15.72
CA GLU A 27 -3.50 -3.29 -14.63
C GLU A 27 -4.09 -2.45 -13.48
N ILE A 28 -3.94 -1.12 -13.54
CA ILE A 28 -4.58 -0.20 -12.59
C ILE A 28 -6.07 -0.15 -12.89
N GLN A 29 -6.85 -0.71 -11.99
CA GLN A 29 -8.30 -0.57 -11.95
C GLN A 29 -8.70 0.07 -10.62
N PRO A 30 -9.88 0.70 -10.52
CA PRO A 30 -10.42 1.13 -9.24
C PRO A 30 -10.48 -0.08 -8.29
N ASP A 31 -9.66 -0.06 -7.25
CA ASP A 31 -9.57 -1.12 -6.26
C ASP A 31 -9.43 -0.47 -4.88
N ASP A 32 -10.42 -0.68 -4.03
CA ASP A 32 -10.47 -0.13 -2.68
C ASP A 32 -9.42 -0.76 -1.73
N ALA A 33 -8.73 -1.82 -2.16
CA ALA A 33 -7.79 -2.58 -1.35
C ALA A 33 -6.31 -2.38 -1.73
N ARG A 34 -5.99 -1.59 -2.77
CA ARG A 34 -4.61 -1.42 -3.26
C ARG A 34 -4.21 0.04 -3.40
N ILE A 35 -3.00 0.36 -2.97
CA ILE A 35 -2.37 1.67 -3.15
C ILE A 35 -1.34 1.56 -4.26
N PHE A 36 -1.51 2.35 -5.33
CA PHE A 36 -0.60 2.38 -6.46
C PHE A 36 0.47 3.46 -6.27
N VAL A 37 1.74 3.08 -6.33
CA VAL A 37 2.90 3.94 -6.08
C VAL A 37 3.80 3.95 -7.32
N ALA A 38 4.19 5.15 -7.74
CA ALA A 38 5.15 5.33 -8.83
C ALA A 38 6.55 4.89 -8.38
N ARG A 39 7.34 4.30 -9.29
CA ARG A 39 8.72 3.83 -9.03
C ARG A 39 9.66 4.90 -8.46
N GLU A 40 9.41 6.18 -8.72
CA GLU A 40 10.26 7.27 -8.22
C GLU A 40 10.22 7.43 -6.70
N CYS A 41 9.26 6.78 -6.03
CA CYS A 41 9.15 6.76 -4.58
C CYS A 41 9.92 5.59 -3.96
N ASP A 42 10.51 5.83 -2.78
CA ASP A 42 11.06 4.78 -1.92
C ASP A 42 9.90 3.95 -1.35
N ILE A 43 9.77 2.71 -1.84
CA ILE A 43 8.66 1.82 -1.50
C ILE A 43 8.68 1.40 -0.03
N ASP A 44 9.88 1.21 0.53
CA ASP A 44 10.04 0.82 1.94
C ASP A 44 9.59 1.97 2.85
N TRP A 45 9.95 3.21 2.49
CA TRP A 45 9.48 4.38 3.20
C TRP A 45 7.96 4.59 3.04
N VAL A 46 7.42 4.50 1.82
CA VAL A 46 5.98 4.72 1.56
C VAL A 46 5.13 3.66 2.27
N SER A 47 5.52 2.39 2.18
CA SER A 47 4.77 1.31 2.83
C SER A 47 4.72 1.47 4.35
N ALA A 48 5.85 1.82 4.98
CA ALA A 48 5.91 2.09 6.41
C ALA A 48 5.08 3.31 6.82
N ALA A 49 5.10 4.40 6.02
CA ALA A 49 4.32 5.60 6.29
C ALA A 49 2.80 5.34 6.19
N VAL A 50 2.37 4.57 5.19
CA VAL A 50 0.97 4.17 5.02
C VAL A 50 0.53 3.25 6.15
N GLU A 51 1.33 2.25 6.51
CA GLU A 51 1.03 1.35 7.64
C GLU A 51 0.86 2.14 8.94
N ALA A 52 1.77 3.07 9.23
CA ALA A 52 1.68 3.94 10.41
C ALA A 52 0.43 4.84 10.39
N SER A 53 0.02 5.32 9.21
CA SER A 53 -1.19 6.15 9.06
C SER A 53 -2.46 5.35 9.29
N LEU A 54 -2.58 4.16 8.67
CA LEU A 54 -3.73 3.27 8.82
C LEU A 54 -3.91 2.81 10.28
N ASN A 55 -2.81 2.61 11.00
CA ASN A 55 -2.83 2.22 12.42
C ASN A 55 -3.08 3.38 13.39
N LYS A 56 -2.91 4.63 12.96
CA LYS A 56 -3.26 5.80 13.79
C LYS A 56 -4.77 6.04 13.89
N GLU A 57 -5.55 5.68 12.88
CA GLU A 57 -7.01 5.85 12.90
C GLU A 57 -7.74 4.84 13.78
N GLY A 58 -7.13 3.69 14.11
CA GLY A 58 -7.72 2.67 14.99
C GLY A 58 -7.54 2.91 16.50
N GLY A 59 -6.79 3.94 16.89
CA GLY A 59 -6.39 4.21 18.28
C GLY A 59 -7.24 5.25 19.02
N ARG A 60 -8.45 5.56 18.55
CA ARG A 60 -9.32 6.58 19.14
C ARG A 60 -10.62 6.02 19.69
#